data_AF-A0A292EBN9-F1
#
_entry.id   AF-A0A292EBN9-F1
#
_cell.length_a   1.000
_cell.length_b   1.000
_cell.length_c   1.000
_cell.angle_alpha   90.00
_cell.angle_beta   90.00
_cell.angle_gamma   90.00
#
_symmetry.space_group_name_H-M   'P 1'
#
loop_
_entity.id
_entity.type
_entity.pdbx_description
1 polymer ?
#
loop_
_entity_poly.entity_id
_entity_poly.type
_entity_poly.pdbx_seq_one_letter_code
_entity_poly.pdbx_strand_id
1 'polypeptide(L)'
;MKEGRSSEAKLIRALVAAIDNAEAPPLRAGERATDQHRFHDGSAEVERLSLTSAQVRAVLVAEMQEHERAAAEMSRVGRPDRADALHAETLLVRRYIE
;
A
#
# COMPACT_ATOMS: atom_id res chain seq x y z
N MET A 1 11.38 -1.18 -23.49
CA MET A 1 10.01 -0.63 -23.33
C MET A 1 9.01 -1.56 -22.61
N LYS A 2 9.20 -2.89 -22.57
CA LYS A 2 8.26 -3.81 -21.88
C LYS A 2 8.44 -3.84 -20.36
N GLU A 3 9.66 -3.70 -19.85
CA GLU A 3 9.98 -3.76 -18.42
C GLU A 3 9.38 -2.59 -17.62
N GLY A 4 9.47 -1.35 -18.13
CA GLY A 4 8.90 -0.18 -17.45
C GLY A 4 7.38 -0.22 -17.27
N ARG A 5 6.65 -0.85 -18.20
CA ARG A 5 5.19 -1.04 -18.08
C ARG A 5 4.82 -2.12 -17.07
N SER A 6 5.70 -3.11 -16.88
CA SER A 6 5.49 -4.19 -15.91
C SER A 6 5.73 -3.72 -14.47
N SER A 7 6.78 -2.91 -14.25
CA SER A 7 7.06 -2.31 -12.95
C SER A 7 5.96 -1.33 -12.54
N GLU A 8 5.48 -0.50 -13.47
CA GLU A 8 4.35 0.41 -13.22
C GLU A 8 3.07 -0.34 -12.86
N ALA A 9 2.70 -1.39 -13.59
CA ALA A 9 1.53 -2.20 -13.26
C ALA A 9 1.65 -2.92 -11.92
N LYS A 10 2.87 -3.29 -11.51
CA LYS A 10 3.13 -3.85 -10.18
C LYS A 10 2.94 -2.79 -9.10
N LEU A 11 3.48 -1.59 -9.30
CA LEU A 11 3.31 -0.47 -8.37
C LEU A 11 1.83 -0.11 -8.20
N ILE A 12 1.08 0.04 -9.30
CA ILE A 12 -0.35 0.36 -9.24
C ILE A 12 -1.11 -0.69 -8.42
N ARG A 13 -0.82 -1.99 -8.62
CA ARG A 13 -1.45 -3.05 -7.81
C ARG A 13 -1.10 -2.96 -6.33
N ALA A 14 0.13 -2.56 -5.99
CA ALA A 14 0.51 -2.34 -4.60
C ALA A 14 -0.24 -1.14 -3.99
N LEU A 15 -0.37 -0.03 -4.73
CA LEU A 15 -1.14 1.14 -4.28
C LEU A 15 -2.62 0.81 -4.07
N VAL A 16 -3.23 0.04 -4.97
CA VAL A 16 -4.62 -0.43 -4.81
C VAL A 16 -4.74 -1.30 -3.55
N ALA A 17 -3.81 -2.22 -3.31
CA ALA A 17 -3.81 -3.02 -2.09
C ALA A 17 -3.63 -2.18 -0.81
N ALA A 18 -2.85 -1.09 -0.88
CA ALA A 18 -2.71 -0.16 0.24
C ALA A 18 -4.02 0.59 0.54
N ILE A 19 -4.76 0.99 -0.51
CA ILE A 19 -6.09 1.58 -0.37
C ILE A 19 -7.08 0.55 0.20
N ASP A 20 -7.11 -0.68 -0.33
CA ASP A 20 -7.94 -1.77 0.19
C ASP A 20 -7.68 -2.01 1.69
N ASN A 21 -6.41 -1.97 2.11
CA ASN A 21 -6.04 -2.12 3.52
C ASN A 21 -6.50 -0.92 4.37
N ALA A 22 -6.47 0.29 3.83
CA ALA A 22 -6.93 1.50 4.51
C ALA A 22 -8.47 1.55 4.62
N GLU A 23 -9.18 0.89 3.71
CA GLU A 23 -10.63 0.66 3.81
C GLU A 23 -10.98 -0.41 4.85
N ALA A 24 -10.02 -1.17 5.37
CA ALA A 24 -10.30 -2.19 6.38
C ALA A 24 -10.69 -1.53 7.72
N PRO A 25 -11.82 -1.94 8.33
CA PRO A 25 -12.22 -1.43 9.64
C PRO A 25 -11.21 -1.88 10.71
N PRO A 26 -11.00 -1.09 11.77
CA PRO A 26 -10.10 -1.46 12.86
C PRO A 26 -10.64 -2.69 13.59
N LEU A 27 -9.76 -3.65 13.90
CA LEU A 27 -10.09 -4.81 14.73
C LEU A 27 -10.57 -4.34 16.10
N ARG A 28 -11.67 -4.90 16.61
CA ARG A 28 -12.13 -4.53 17.95
C ARG A 28 -11.18 -5.11 18.99
N ALA A 29 -10.90 -4.33 20.05
CA ALA A 29 -10.01 -4.77 21.11
C ALA A 29 -10.54 -6.07 21.76
N GLY A 30 -9.84 -7.18 21.52
CA GLY A 30 -10.23 -8.51 21.99
C GLY A 30 -10.40 -9.54 20.87
N GLU A 31 -10.67 -9.11 19.63
CA GLU A 31 -10.69 -9.99 18.45
C GLU A 31 -9.26 -10.32 18.04
N ARG A 32 -8.88 -11.60 18.16
CA ARG A 32 -7.64 -12.08 17.53
C ARG A 32 -7.92 -12.30 16.05
N ALA A 33 -6.93 -12.10 15.18
CA ALA A 33 -7.01 -12.53 13.77
C ALA A 33 -7.31 -14.04 13.61
N THR A 34 -7.20 -14.80 14.71
CA THR A 34 -7.52 -16.23 14.83
C THR A 34 -8.85 -16.50 15.51
N ASP A 35 -9.69 -15.51 15.79
CA ASP A 35 -11.10 -15.78 16.09
C ASP A 35 -11.72 -16.31 14.80
N GLN A 36 -11.61 -17.62 14.67
CA GLN A 36 -12.18 -18.41 13.60
C GLN A 36 -13.68 -18.20 13.66
N HIS A 37 -14.17 -17.18 12.96
CA HIS A 37 -15.55 -17.17 12.51
C HIS A 37 -15.74 -18.51 11.83
N ARG A 38 -16.52 -19.41 12.45
CA ARG A 38 -16.95 -20.63 11.77
C ARG A 38 -17.59 -20.12 10.48
N PHE A 39 -17.02 -20.50 9.33
CA PHE A 39 -17.49 -20.08 8.00
C PHE A 39 -19.01 -20.30 7.79
N HIS A 40 -19.66 -21.04 8.68
CA HIS A 40 -21.08 -21.36 8.71
C HIS A 40 -21.97 -20.29 9.38
N ASP A 41 -21.40 -19.27 10.05
CA ASP A 41 -22.18 -18.33 10.88
C ASP A 41 -22.63 -17.05 10.14
N GLY A 42 -22.48 -17.00 8.80
CA GLY A 42 -23.03 -15.95 7.93
C GLY A 42 -22.59 -14.50 8.21
N SER A 43 -21.72 -14.28 9.19
CA SER A 43 -21.39 -12.98 9.79
C SER A 43 -19.89 -12.62 9.70
N ALA A 44 -19.12 -13.35 8.88
CA ALA A 44 -17.70 -13.09 8.68
C ALA A 44 -17.42 -11.91 7.73
N GLU A 45 -18.44 -11.31 7.12
CA GLU A 45 -18.30 -10.14 6.25
C GLU A 45 -18.41 -8.86 7.10
N VAL A 46 -17.32 -8.11 7.20
CA VAL A 46 -17.28 -6.79 7.86
C VAL A 46 -17.32 -5.71 6.80
N GLU A 47 -18.18 -4.71 6.99
CA GLU A 47 -18.31 -3.58 6.08
C GLU A 47 -17.02 -2.75 6.02
N ARG A 48 -16.55 -2.45 4.80
CA ARG A 48 -15.37 -1.61 4.55
C ARG A 48 -15.67 -0.14 4.82
N LEU A 49 -14.67 0.60 5.30
CA LEU A 49 -14.72 2.04 5.42
C LEU A 49 -14.78 2.68 4.03
N SER A 50 -15.61 3.71 3.87
CA SER A 50 -15.61 4.56 2.67
C SER A 50 -14.56 5.66 2.83
N LEU A 51 -13.49 5.61 2.03
CA LEU A 51 -12.46 6.65 2.05
C LEU A 51 -12.88 7.86 1.20
N THR A 52 -12.74 9.05 1.77
CA THR A 52 -12.80 10.31 1.02
C THR A 52 -11.58 10.44 0.10
N SER A 53 -11.67 11.26 -0.95
CA SER A 53 -10.53 11.55 -1.82
C SER A 53 -9.31 12.10 -1.06
N ALA A 54 -9.54 12.87 0.01
CA ALA A 54 -8.48 13.36 0.88
C ALA A 54 -7.78 12.23 1.66
N GLN A 55 -8.54 11.23 2.12
CA GLN A 55 -7.98 10.05 2.79
C GLN A 55 -7.21 9.15 1.82
N VAL A 56 -7.75 8.93 0.61
CA VAL A 56 -7.01 8.22 -0.46
C VAL A 56 -5.68 8.92 -0.75
N ARG A 57 -5.70 10.25 -0.90
CA ARG A 57 -4.47 11.03 -1.10
C ARG A 57 -3.49 10.88 0.08
N ALA A 58 -3.99 10.85 1.31
CA ALA A 58 -3.16 10.64 2.49
C ALA A 58 -2.49 9.25 2.49
N VAL A 59 -3.20 8.20 2.08
CA VAL A 59 -2.64 6.85 1.89
C VAL A 59 -1.52 6.87 0.85
N LEU A 60 -1.76 7.47 -0.33
CA LEU A 60 -0.74 7.54 -1.39
C LEU A 60 0.50 8.34 -0.96
N VAL A 61 0.33 9.41 -0.20
CA VAL A 61 1.45 10.19 0.36
C VAL A 61 2.24 9.36 1.38
N ALA A 62 1.57 8.59 2.24
CA ALA A 62 2.24 7.72 3.19
C ALA A 62 3.05 6.62 2.49
N GLU A 63 2.48 5.99 1.46
CA GLU A 63 3.18 5.00 0.63
C GLU A 63 4.41 5.61 -0.06
N MET A 64 4.28 6.81 -0.63
CA MET A 64 5.40 7.53 -1.25
C MET A 64 6.54 7.78 -0.25
N GLN A 65 6.21 8.24 0.96
CA GLN A 65 7.21 8.47 2.02
C GLN A 65 7.89 7.18 2.48
N GLU A 66 7.17 6.07 2.52
CA GLU A 66 7.75 4.77 2.88
C GLU A 66 8.73 4.27 1.81
N HIS A 67 8.41 4.45 0.52
CA HIS A 67 9.32 4.12 -0.58
C HIS A 67 10.58 5.01 -0.54
N GLU A 68 10.46 6.30 -0.20
CA GLU A 68 11.61 7.19 -0.01
C GLU A 68 12.51 6.74 1.14
N ARG A 69 11.94 6.33 2.28
CA ARG A 69 12.69 5.78 3.42
C ARG A 69 13.40 4.48 3.03
N ALA A 70 12.69 3.56 2.39
CA ALA A 70 13.25 2.31 1.91
C ALA A 70 14.40 2.54 0.92
N ALA A 71 14.29 3.54 0.04
CA ALA A 71 15.37 3.91 -0.88
C ALA A 71 16.62 4.40 -0.14
N ALA A 72 16.44 5.26 0.87
CA ALA A 72 17.53 5.73 1.73
C ALA A 72 18.20 4.56 2.48
N GLU A 73 17.41 3.60 2.97
CA GLU A 73 17.95 2.39 3.59
C GLU A 73 18.72 1.51 2.63
N MET A 74 18.21 1.28 1.41
CA MET A 74 18.89 0.51 0.37
C MET A 74 20.24 1.13 0.02
N SER A 75 20.30 2.46 -0.11
CA SER A 75 21.56 3.19 -0.28
C SER A 75 22.52 2.95 0.90
N ARG A 76 22.02 3.04 2.13
CA ARG A 76 22.82 2.83 3.36
C ARG A 76 23.43 1.43 3.45
N VAL A 77 22.71 0.41 3.00
CA VAL A 77 23.19 -1.00 3.02
C VAL A 77 23.96 -1.41 1.76
N GLY A 78 24.35 -0.45 0.90
CA GLY A 78 25.17 -0.71 -0.28
C GLY A 78 24.41 -1.35 -1.45
N ARG A 79 23.11 -1.04 -1.60
CA ARG A 79 22.23 -1.53 -2.67
C ARG A 79 21.68 -0.37 -3.53
N PRO A 80 22.54 0.43 -4.18
CA PRO A 80 22.13 1.64 -4.90
C PRO A 80 21.14 1.34 -6.04
N ASP A 81 21.31 0.25 -6.79
CA ASP A 81 20.37 -0.12 -7.87
C ASP A 81 18.93 -0.28 -7.37
N ARG A 82 18.75 -0.76 -6.13
CA ARG A 82 17.42 -0.87 -5.52
C ARG A 82 16.90 0.47 -5.03
N ALA A 83 17.78 1.34 -4.53
CA ALA A 83 17.40 2.70 -4.17
C ALA A 83 16.90 3.47 -5.40
N ASP A 84 17.60 3.36 -6.53
CA ASP A 84 17.21 4.01 -7.79
C ASP A 84 15.87 3.51 -8.31
N ALA A 85 15.60 2.19 -8.21
CA ALA A 85 14.30 1.63 -8.57
C ALA A 85 13.16 2.20 -7.69
N LEU A 86 13.38 2.31 -6.38
CA LEU A 86 12.40 2.88 -5.43
C LEU A 86 12.19 4.40 -5.66
N HIS A 87 13.25 5.13 -6.01
CA HIS A 87 13.13 6.54 -6.40
C HIS A 87 12.33 6.70 -7.70
N ALA A 88 12.56 5.83 -8.69
CA ALA A 88 11.77 5.84 -9.91
C ALA A 88 10.29 5.57 -9.63
N GLU A 89 9.98 4.59 -8.76
CA GLU A 89 8.61 4.30 -8.33
C GLU A 89 7.96 5.51 -7.64
N THR A 90 8.68 6.20 -6.74
CA THR A 90 8.23 7.42 -6.06
C THR A 90 7.79 8.51 -7.04
N LEU A 91 8.54 8.70 -8.14
CA LEU A 91 8.17 9.64 -9.20
C LEU A 91 6.89 9.24 -9.94
N LEU A 92 6.61 7.94 -10.08
CA LEU A 92 5.34 7.46 -10.64
C LEU A 92 4.18 7.74 -9.67
N VAL A 93 4.35 7.45 -8.37
CA VAL A 93 3.32 7.70 -7.34
C VAL A 93 2.92 9.18 -7.30
N ARG A 94 3.90 10.09 -7.39
CA ARG A 94 3.68 11.54 -7.39
C ARG A 94 2.64 12.00 -8.44
N ARG A 95 2.62 11.37 -9.62
CA ARG A 95 1.66 11.69 -10.69
C ARG A 95 0.20 11.37 -10.34
N TYR A 96 -0.05 10.60 -9.29
CA TYR A 96 -1.39 10.26 -8.81
C TYR A 96 -1.81 11.08 -7.57
N ILE A 97 -0.89 11.90 -7.03
CA ILE A 97 -1.13 12.74 -5.85
C ILE A 97 -1.39 14.21 -6.24
N GLU A 98 -0.79 14.64 -7.36
CA GLU A 98 -1.00 15.93 -8.03
C GLU A 98 -2.31 15.95 -8.83
#